data_AF-A0A8S4SGN4-F1
#
_entry.id   AF-A0A8S4SGN4-F1
#
_cell.length_a   1.000
_cell.length_b   1.000
_cell.length_c   1.000
_cell.angle_alpha   90.00
_cell.angle_beta   90.00
_cell.angle_gamma   90.00
#
_symmetry.space_group_name_H-M   'P 1'
#
loop_
_entity.id
_entity.type
_entity.pdbx_description
1 polymer ?
#
loop_
_entity_poly.entity_id
_entity_poly.type
_entity_poly.pdbx_seq_one_letter_code
_entity_poly.pdbx_strand_id
1 'polypeptide(L)'
;MSERTSVLAVRCVYGSYPSRLLDLWELYDECKGSENDNPAILPVEQQFMVLELANAGEDLESYQFHNAEQAYALFKQVAFGLAVAEESFQFEHRDLHWGNVLIAPTEQKYATFVLRGRTYRVARRGVAATIIDYSLSRLSLQLPSADTAALYNDLATDDGLFDAVGDYQFEVYRLMRDKLGNDWKNYEPYTNILWLHYTVDKMITALRYTRTNTKIHKHYIAKLKEIKNRILDYGSVVQYVLTDNEL
;
A
#
# COMPACT_ATOMS: atom_id res chain seq x y z
N MET A 1 5.60 -9.29 21.40
CA MET A 1 4.23 -9.05 20.93
C MET A 1 4.32 -8.42 19.55
N SER A 2 3.80 -9.11 18.54
CA SER A 2 3.79 -8.63 17.16
C SER A 2 2.60 -7.68 17.03
N GLU A 3 2.84 -6.37 17.03
CA GLU A 3 1.88 -5.39 16.52
C GLU A 3 1.73 -5.66 15.03
N ARG A 4 0.77 -6.52 14.70
CA ARG A 4 0.23 -6.61 13.34
C ARG A 4 -0.68 -5.42 13.17
N THR A 5 -0.66 -4.80 11.99
CA THR A 5 -1.78 -4.00 11.51
C THR A 5 -3.03 -4.85 11.69
N SER A 6 -3.84 -4.49 12.67
CA SER A 6 -4.96 -5.31 13.11
C SER A 6 -6.21 -4.48 12.95
N VAL A 7 -7.15 -5.04 12.21
CA VAL A 7 -8.54 -4.64 12.32
C VAL A 7 -8.97 -5.03 13.73
N LEU A 8 -9.19 -4.03 14.58
CA LEU A 8 -9.56 -4.19 15.98
C LEU A 8 -11.05 -4.49 16.12
N ALA A 9 -11.86 -3.81 15.31
CA ALA A 9 -13.30 -4.03 15.24
C ALA A 9 -13.87 -3.60 13.88
N VAL A 10 -14.94 -4.26 13.46
CA VAL A 10 -15.79 -3.83 12.36
C VAL A 10 -17.21 -3.72 12.89
N ARG A 11 -17.83 -2.55 12.71
CA ARG A 11 -19.19 -2.29 13.20
C ARG A 11 -20.02 -1.65 12.10
N CYS A 12 -21.26 -2.13 11.93
CA CYS A 12 -22.29 -1.37 11.24
C CYS A 12 -22.97 -0.49 12.30
N VAL A 13 -22.97 0.82 12.08
CA VAL A 13 -23.59 1.81 12.97
C VAL A 13 -24.62 2.62 12.20
N TYR A 14 -25.52 3.23 12.94
CA TYR A 14 -26.64 3.98 12.39
C TYR A 14 -26.88 5.24 13.22
N GLY A 15 -27.16 6.35 12.55
CA GLY A 15 -27.43 7.64 13.18
C GLY A 15 -26.81 8.81 12.42
N SER A 16 -27.00 10.03 12.94
CA SER A 16 -26.33 11.23 12.44
C SER A 16 -24.82 11.19 12.69
N TYR A 17 -24.04 11.92 11.90
CA TYR A 17 -22.61 12.11 12.14
C TYR A 17 -22.39 12.73 13.55
N PRO A 18 -21.56 12.13 14.42
CA PRO A 18 -21.37 12.63 15.78
C PRO A 18 -20.85 14.08 15.79
N SER A 19 -21.44 14.96 16.60
CA SER A 19 -21.07 16.38 16.67
C SER A 19 -19.57 16.59 16.89
N ARG A 20 -18.97 15.79 17.77
CA ARG A 20 -17.53 15.86 18.03
C ARG A 20 -16.67 15.55 16.79
N LEU A 21 -17.13 14.67 15.90
CA LEU A 21 -16.43 14.37 14.65
C LEU A 21 -16.64 15.47 13.61
N LEU A 22 -17.79 16.16 13.62
CA LEU A 22 -18.02 17.35 12.80
C LEU A 22 -17.06 18.47 13.19
N ASP A 23 -16.93 18.78 14.49
CA ASP A 23 -15.98 19.79 14.98
C ASP A 23 -14.54 19.48 14.52
N LEU A 24 -14.16 18.20 14.52
CA LEU A 24 -12.82 17.76 14.10
C LEU A 24 -12.64 17.81 12.58
N TRP A 25 -13.71 17.54 11.81
CA TRP A 25 -13.71 17.66 10.36
C TRP A 25 -13.55 19.14 9.95
N GLU A 26 -14.30 20.05 10.58
CA GLU A 26 -14.23 21.50 10.33
C GLU A 26 -12.85 22.04 10.68
N LEU A 27 -12.29 21.66 11.84
CA LEU A 27 -10.93 22.03 12.21
C LEU A 27 -9.90 21.55 11.19
N TYR A 28 -10.07 20.33 10.66
CA TYR A 28 -9.18 19.78 9.64
C TYR A 28 -9.30 20.58 8.33
N ASP A 29 -10.51 20.82 7.85
CA ASP A 29 -10.79 21.57 6.62
C ASP A 29 -10.23 23.00 6.71
N GLU A 30 -10.42 23.70 7.83
CA GLU A 30 -9.83 25.04 8.04
C GLU A 30 -8.29 25.03 8.02
N CYS A 31 -7.66 23.97 8.53
CA CYS A 31 -6.20 23.89 8.65
C CYS A 31 -5.50 23.35 7.39
N LYS A 32 -6.18 22.49 6.62
CA LYS A 32 -5.59 21.67 5.55
C LYS A 32 -6.33 21.73 4.23
N GLY A 33 -7.59 22.14 4.25
CA GLY A 33 -8.55 21.93 3.16
C GLY A 33 -9.03 20.48 3.10
N SER A 34 -10.27 20.29 2.70
CA SER A 34 -10.88 19.00 2.37
C SER A 34 -11.51 19.08 0.98
N GLU A 35 -11.32 18.04 0.18
CA GLU A 35 -12.05 17.87 -1.09
C GLU A 35 -13.41 17.18 -0.87
N ASN A 36 -13.67 16.69 0.34
CA ASN A 36 -14.91 16.00 0.68
C ASN A 36 -16.00 16.99 1.09
N ASP A 37 -17.26 16.64 0.84
CA ASP A 37 -18.39 17.35 1.43
C ASP A 37 -18.39 17.22 2.96
N ASN A 38 -18.80 18.29 3.66
CA ASN A 38 -19.00 18.23 5.10
C ASN A 38 -20.03 17.13 5.43
N PRO A 39 -19.69 16.13 6.27
CA PRO A 39 -20.56 14.98 6.51
C PRO A 39 -21.87 15.31 7.25
N ALA A 40 -22.04 16.57 7.70
CA ALA A 40 -23.31 17.09 8.18
C ALA A 40 -24.44 17.06 7.13
N ILE A 41 -24.12 16.90 5.83
CA ILE A 41 -25.12 16.73 4.76
C ILE A 41 -25.90 15.40 4.85
N LEU A 42 -25.36 14.41 5.57
CA LEU A 42 -25.94 13.06 5.64
C LEU A 42 -27.19 13.03 6.54
N PRO A 43 -28.19 12.20 6.18
CA PRO A 43 -29.44 12.11 6.94
C PRO A 43 -29.22 11.48 8.33
N VAL A 44 -30.12 11.78 9.27
CA VAL A 44 -30.06 11.25 10.66
C VAL A 44 -30.18 9.72 10.75
N GLU A 45 -30.74 9.10 9.72
CA GLU A 45 -30.98 7.66 9.58
C GLU A 45 -29.86 6.95 8.77
N GLN A 46 -28.74 7.63 8.50
CA GLN A 46 -27.64 7.09 7.71
C GLN A 46 -27.02 5.85 8.36
N GLN A 47 -26.65 4.87 7.54
CA GLN A 47 -25.86 3.71 7.96
C GLN A 47 -24.40 3.89 7.57
N PHE A 48 -23.48 3.49 8.46
CA PHE A 48 -22.04 3.56 8.26
C PHE A 48 -21.38 2.23 8.60
N MET A 49 -20.33 1.91 7.87
CA MET A 49 -19.35 0.90 8.26
C MET A 49 -18.19 1.59 8.96
N VAL A 50 -17.90 1.20 10.20
CA VAL A 50 -16.78 1.70 11.00
C VAL A 50 -15.75 0.59 11.15
N LEU A 51 -14.58 0.82 10.58
CA LEU A 51 -13.41 -0.06 10.71
C LEU A 51 -12.45 0.58 11.72
N GLU A 52 -12.31 -0.04 12.89
CA GLU A 52 -11.36 0.38 13.92
C GLU A 52 -10.01 -0.31 13.64
N LEU A 53 -8.98 0.47 13.36
CA LEU A 53 -7.65 -0.02 12.96
C LEU A 53 -6.60 0.41 13.99
N ALA A 54 -5.58 -0.44 14.19
CA ALA A 54 -4.40 -0.02 14.93
C ALA A 54 -3.70 1.16 14.23
N ASN A 55 -3.25 2.16 15.00
CA ASN A 55 -2.50 3.29 14.45
C ASN A 55 -1.14 2.80 13.94
N ALA A 56 -0.92 2.89 12.63
CA ALA A 56 0.29 2.43 11.96
C ALA A 56 1.25 3.57 11.55
N GLY A 57 1.02 4.77 12.06
CA GLY A 57 1.87 5.94 11.84
C GLY A 57 1.43 6.80 10.65
N GLU A 58 2.41 7.42 10.00
CA GLU A 58 2.19 8.39 8.91
C GLU A 58 2.38 7.72 7.56
N ASP A 59 1.71 8.21 6.53
CA ASP A 59 1.87 7.72 5.16
C ASP A 59 3.24 8.07 4.55
N LEU A 60 3.60 7.37 3.47
CA LEU A 60 4.90 7.48 2.82
C LEU A 60 5.12 8.85 2.17
N GLU A 61 4.07 9.56 1.76
CA GLU A 61 4.14 10.90 1.20
C GLU A 61 4.55 11.94 2.27
N SER A 62 3.98 11.81 3.47
CA SER A 62 4.21 12.73 4.60
C SER A 62 5.51 12.44 5.38
N TYR A 63 5.88 11.16 5.49
CA TYR A 63 6.94 10.71 6.40
C TYR A 63 8.33 11.26 6.05
N GLN A 64 9.07 11.69 7.08
CA GLN A 64 10.45 12.18 6.94
C GLN A 64 11.48 11.12 7.34
N PHE A 65 12.20 10.59 6.34
CA PHE A 65 13.26 9.62 6.58
C PHE A 65 14.59 10.27 7.01
N HIS A 66 15.39 9.53 7.77
CA HIS A 66 16.76 9.96 8.04
C HIS A 66 17.63 9.87 6.79
N ASN A 67 17.57 8.74 6.08
CA ASN A 67 18.34 8.48 4.87
C ASN A 67 17.69 7.35 4.04
N ALA A 68 18.26 7.05 2.88
CA ALA A 68 17.71 6.07 1.94
C ALA A 68 17.85 4.60 2.41
N GLU A 69 18.65 4.29 3.43
CA GLU A 69 18.71 2.94 4.02
C GLU A 69 17.35 2.56 4.62
N GLN A 70 16.67 3.51 5.26
CA GLN A 70 15.35 3.29 5.85
C GLN A 70 14.31 3.06 4.76
N ALA A 71 14.30 3.86 3.70
CA ALA A 71 13.40 3.68 2.56
C ALA A 71 13.64 2.34 1.85
N TYR A 72 14.89 1.96 1.61
CA TYR A 72 15.24 0.65 1.06
C TYR A 72 14.81 -0.51 1.96
N ALA A 73 14.98 -0.39 3.28
CA ALA A 73 14.49 -1.38 4.23
C ALA A 73 12.95 -1.47 4.26
N LEU A 74 12.25 -0.33 4.16
CA LEU A 74 10.79 -0.25 4.06
C LEU A 74 10.30 -0.93 2.77
N PHE A 75 10.91 -0.62 1.63
CA PHE A 75 10.59 -1.22 0.33
C PHE A 75 10.60 -2.76 0.40
N LYS A 76 11.64 -3.33 1.02
CA LYS A 76 11.72 -4.79 1.20
C LYS A 76 10.60 -5.33 2.08
N GLN A 77 10.20 -4.62 3.13
CA GLN A 77 9.07 -5.04 3.96
C GLN A 77 7.77 -5.07 3.16
N VAL A 78 7.52 -4.05 2.33
CA VAL A 78 6.35 -3.99 1.43
C VAL A 78 6.38 -5.13 0.42
N ALA A 79 7.52 -5.35 -0.26
CA ALA A 79 7.67 -6.42 -1.24
C ALA A 79 7.45 -7.81 -0.63
N PHE A 80 8.03 -8.11 0.54
CA PHE A 80 7.78 -9.38 1.22
C PHE A 80 6.33 -9.52 1.72
N GLY A 81 5.70 -8.43 2.17
CA GLY A 81 4.29 -8.41 2.54
C GLY A 81 3.38 -8.79 1.37
N LEU A 82 3.59 -8.16 0.21
CA LEU A 82 2.87 -8.48 -1.03
C LEU A 82 3.15 -9.91 -1.50
N ALA A 83 4.41 -10.38 -1.48
CA ALA A 83 4.73 -11.75 -1.88
C ALA A 83 4.02 -12.81 -1.03
N VAL A 84 3.91 -12.59 0.29
CA VAL A 84 3.14 -13.49 1.17
C VAL A 84 1.65 -13.46 0.81
N ALA A 85 1.10 -12.29 0.49
CA ALA A 85 -0.30 -12.16 0.10
C ALA A 85 -0.59 -12.77 -1.29
N GLU A 86 0.31 -12.61 -2.26
CA GLU A 86 0.27 -13.26 -3.59
C GLU A 86 0.23 -14.78 -3.44
N GLU A 87 1.14 -15.38 -2.67
CA GLU A 87 1.15 -16.85 -2.47
C GLU A 87 -0.06 -17.36 -1.70
N SER A 88 -0.56 -16.59 -0.73
CA SER A 88 -1.62 -17.07 0.16
C SER A 88 -3.01 -16.90 -0.45
N PHE A 89 -3.22 -15.83 -1.22
CA PHE A 89 -4.56 -15.40 -1.65
C PHE A 89 -4.62 -14.96 -3.10
N GLN A 90 -3.56 -15.14 -3.90
CA GLN A 90 -3.48 -14.52 -5.23
C GLN A 90 -3.83 -13.02 -5.16
N PHE A 91 -3.27 -12.35 -4.16
CA PHE A 91 -3.60 -10.97 -3.84
C PHE A 91 -2.95 -9.98 -4.81
N GLU A 92 -3.72 -8.99 -5.22
CA GLU A 92 -3.26 -7.78 -5.91
C GLU A 92 -3.79 -6.57 -5.15
N HIS A 93 -2.92 -5.61 -4.82
CA HIS A 93 -3.36 -4.40 -4.11
C HIS A 93 -4.17 -3.48 -5.02
N ARG A 94 -3.67 -3.32 -6.27
CA ARG A 94 -4.22 -2.49 -7.35
C ARG A 94 -4.33 -0.98 -7.08
N ASP A 95 -4.07 -0.54 -5.85
CA ASP A 95 -4.02 0.89 -5.55
C ASP A 95 -2.93 1.29 -4.53
N LEU A 96 -1.72 0.73 -4.69
CA LEU A 96 -0.65 0.94 -3.70
C LEU A 96 0.13 2.24 -3.97
N HIS A 97 -0.57 3.37 -4.03
CA HIS A 97 0.08 4.66 -4.04
C HIS A 97 0.74 4.95 -2.68
N TRP A 98 1.61 5.94 -2.62
CA TRP A 98 2.39 6.25 -1.42
C TRP A 98 1.54 6.67 -0.20
N GLY A 99 0.29 7.08 -0.38
CA GLY A 99 -0.67 7.30 0.71
C GLY A 99 -1.05 6.00 1.43
N ASN A 100 -0.98 4.86 0.73
CA ASN A 100 -1.40 3.54 1.21
C ASN A 100 -0.27 2.70 1.81
N VAL A 101 0.90 3.31 2.04
CA VAL A 101 2.02 2.72 2.77
C VAL A 101 2.28 3.55 4.02
N LEU A 102 1.83 3.05 5.18
CA LEU A 102 2.06 3.69 6.47
C LEU A 102 3.38 3.27 7.10
N ILE A 103 4.00 4.19 7.84
CA ILE A 103 5.29 4.04 8.50
C ILE A 103 5.18 4.41 9.98
N ALA A 104 5.55 3.46 10.83
CA ALA A 104 5.75 3.68 12.26
C ALA A 104 7.22 3.52 12.66
N PRO A 105 7.79 4.41 13.51
CA PRO A 105 9.07 4.16 14.16
C PRO A 105 9.05 2.87 14.99
N THR A 106 10.14 2.13 15.00
CA THR A 106 10.20 0.86 15.74
C THR A 106 11.61 0.50 16.21
N GLU A 107 11.71 -0.08 17.41
CA GLU A 107 12.96 -0.64 17.93
C GLU A 107 13.20 -2.08 17.45
N GLN A 108 12.19 -2.72 16.84
CA GLN A 108 12.32 -4.08 16.32
C GLN A 108 13.31 -4.08 15.16
N LYS A 109 14.38 -4.87 15.29
CA LYS A 109 15.45 -4.90 14.28
C LYS A 109 15.02 -5.55 12.96
N TYR A 110 14.08 -6.51 13.01
CA TYR A 110 13.66 -7.31 11.85
C TYR A 110 12.14 -7.52 11.82
N ALA A 111 11.56 -7.49 10.62
CA ALA A 111 10.28 -8.09 10.30
C ALA A 111 10.52 -9.56 9.86
N THR A 112 9.58 -10.45 10.18
CA THR A 112 9.67 -11.87 9.82
C THR A 112 8.51 -12.24 8.92
N PHE A 113 8.83 -12.81 7.76
CA PHE A 113 7.87 -13.28 6.77
C PHE A 113 8.06 -14.78 6.53
N VAL A 114 6.97 -15.49 6.26
CA VAL A 114 7.02 -16.91 5.89
C VAL A 114 6.47 -17.05 4.49
N LEU A 115 7.33 -17.42 3.54
CA LEU A 115 6.99 -17.55 2.13
C LEU A 115 7.41 -18.95 1.66
N ARG A 116 6.46 -19.72 1.11
CA ARG A 116 6.67 -21.12 0.70
C ARG A 116 7.35 -21.98 1.78
N GLY A 117 6.92 -21.81 3.03
CA GLY A 117 7.43 -22.53 4.20
C GLY A 117 8.83 -22.09 4.67
N ARG A 118 9.47 -21.13 4.02
CA ARG A 118 10.78 -20.58 4.41
C ARG A 118 10.61 -19.27 5.17
N THR A 119 11.40 -19.09 6.22
CA THR A 119 11.38 -17.88 7.04
C THR A 119 12.41 -16.86 6.52
N TYR A 120 11.95 -15.65 6.25
CA TYR A 120 12.75 -14.52 5.80
C TYR A 120 12.76 -13.42 6.87
N ARG A 121 13.95 -12.96 7.25
CA ARG A 121 14.13 -11.88 8.22
C ARG A 121 14.59 -10.61 7.50
N VAL A 122 13.69 -9.63 7.39
CA VAL A 122 13.94 -8.36 6.69
C VAL A 122 14.30 -7.30 7.72
N ALA A 123 15.44 -6.63 7.56
CA ALA A 123 15.85 -5.56 8.48
C ALA A 123 14.88 -4.38 8.40
N ARG A 124 14.49 -3.82 9.56
CA ARG A 124 13.56 -2.68 9.65
C ARG A 124 14.24 -1.32 9.61
N ARG A 125 15.49 -1.23 10.06
CA ARG A 125 16.25 0.02 10.12
C ARG A 125 15.48 1.17 10.81
N GLY A 126 14.75 0.84 11.87
CA GLY A 126 14.00 1.80 12.67
C GLY A 126 12.60 2.14 12.15
N VAL A 127 12.15 1.54 11.03
CA VAL A 127 10.83 1.79 10.43
C VAL A 127 10.06 0.49 10.17
N ALA A 128 8.77 0.48 10.50
CA ALA A 128 7.84 -0.60 10.21
C ALA A 128 6.87 -0.16 9.11
N ALA A 129 6.75 -0.97 8.05
CA ALA A 129 5.78 -0.74 6.98
C ALA A 129 4.42 -1.37 7.30
N THR A 130 3.35 -0.70 6.91
CA THR A 130 1.98 -1.22 6.91
C THR A 130 1.30 -0.84 5.59
N ILE A 131 0.70 -1.82 4.90
CA ILE A 131 -0.08 -1.58 3.68
C ILE A 131 -1.56 -1.44 4.08
N ILE A 132 -2.24 -0.41 3.59
CA ILE A 132 -3.67 -0.13 3.87
C ILE A 132 -4.46 0.12 2.59
N ASP A 133 -5.77 0.30 2.75
CA ASP A 133 -6.73 0.62 1.69
C ASP A 133 -6.81 -0.43 0.59
N TYR A 134 -7.71 -1.39 0.81
CA TYR A 134 -7.93 -2.52 -0.10
C TYR A 134 -9.13 -2.29 -1.02
N SER A 135 -9.56 -1.04 -1.21
CA SER A 135 -10.81 -0.70 -1.92
C SER A 135 -10.80 -1.19 -3.38
N LEU A 136 -9.64 -1.17 -4.05
CA LEU A 136 -9.48 -1.67 -5.42
C LEU A 136 -8.84 -3.06 -5.51
N SER A 137 -8.50 -3.66 -4.36
CA SER A 137 -7.74 -4.90 -4.31
C SER A 137 -8.51 -6.09 -4.88
N ARG A 138 -7.78 -7.13 -5.25
CA ARG A 138 -8.30 -8.41 -5.70
C ARG A 138 -7.65 -9.55 -4.94
N LEU A 139 -8.44 -10.54 -4.54
CA LEU A 139 -7.93 -11.78 -3.94
C LEU A 139 -8.86 -12.96 -4.17
N SER A 140 -8.34 -14.16 -3.95
CA SER A 140 -9.06 -15.42 -4.03
C SER A 140 -9.26 -16.00 -2.63
N LEU A 141 -10.50 -16.24 -2.25
CA LEU A 141 -10.89 -16.92 -1.02
C LEU A 141 -11.31 -18.34 -1.32
N GLN A 142 -10.80 -19.28 -0.53
CA GLN A 142 -11.30 -20.64 -0.53
C GLN A 142 -12.57 -20.71 0.31
N LEU A 143 -13.68 -21.08 -0.33
CA LEU A 143 -14.97 -21.22 0.33
C LEU A 143 -15.08 -22.59 1.03
N PRO A 144 -15.97 -22.72 2.02
CA PRO A 144 -16.25 -24.00 2.67
C PRO A 144 -16.72 -25.10 1.70
N SER A 145 -17.29 -24.72 0.55
CA SER A 145 -17.72 -25.63 -0.52
C SER A 145 -16.58 -26.22 -1.35
N ALA A 146 -15.32 -25.91 -1.03
CA ALA A 146 -14.12 -26.18 -1.82
C ALA A 146 -14.00 -25.37 -3.13
N ASP A 147 -14.95 -24.49 -3.43
CA ASP A 147 -14.84 -23.53 -4.52
C ASP A 147 -13.91 -22.37 -4.16
N THR A 148 -13.32 -21.74 -5.17
CA THR A 148 -12.55 -20.50 -5.01
C THR A 148 -13.37 -19.33 -5.51
N ALA A 149 -13.60 -18.33 -4.65
CA ALA A 149 -14.26 -17.08 -5.01
C ALA A 149 -13.24 -15.96 -5.18
N ALA A 150 -13.33 -15.22 -6.29
CA ALA A 150 -12.60 -13.99 -6.47
C ALA A 150 -13.37 -12.84 -5.81
N LEU A 151 -12.76 -12.16 -4.84
CA LEU A 151 -13.20 -10.87 -4.33
C LEU A 151 -12.39 -9.78 -5.03
N TYR A 152 -13.07 -8.84 -5.68
CA TYR A 152 -12.43 -7.76 -6.42
C TYR A 152 -13.41 -6.59 -6.57
N ASN A 153 -12.87 -5.40 -6.82
CA ASN A 153 -13.66 -4.28 -7.33
C ASN A 153 -13.60 -4.26 -8.86
N ASP A 154 -14.75 -4.09 -9.51
CA ASP A 154 -14.82 -4.04 -10.97
C ASP A 154 -14.69 -2.59 -11.44
N LEU A 155 -13.56 -2.29 -12.11
CA LEU A 155 -13.24 -0.96 -12.61
C LEU A 155 -13.52 -0.82 -14.11
N ALA A 156 -14.19 -1.79 -14.74
CA ALA A 156 -14.35 -1.85 -16.18
C ALA A 156 -15.05 -0.62 -16.79
N THR A 157 -15.84 0.11 -16.00
CA THR A 157 -16.63 1.28 -16.42
C THR A 157 -16.22 2.59 -15.73
N ASP A 158 -15.07 2.61 -15.05
CA ASP A 158 -14.59 3.82 -14.33
C ASP A 158 -13.66 4.66 -15.22
N ASP A 159 -14.24 5.42 -16.14
CA ASP A 159 -13.45 6.24 -17.09
C ASP A 159 -12.64 7.34 -16.37
N GLY A 160 -13.15 7.87 -15.26
CA GLY A 160 -12.52 8.95 -14.50
C GLY A 160 -11.16 8.57 -13.94
N LEU A 161 -11.02 7.33 -13.47
CA LEU A 161 -9.75 6.80 -12.97
C LEU A 161 -8.65 6.76 -14.05
N PHE A 162 -9.00 6.47 -15.29
CA PHE A 162 -8.01 6.25 -16.37
C PHE A 162 -7.66 7.51 -17.16
N ASP A 163 -8.52 8.53 -17.14
CA ASP A 163 -8.31 9.82 -17.83
C ASP A 163 -7.45 10.79 -17.02
N ALA A 164 -7.21 10.50 -15.74
CA ALA A 164 -6.39 11.34 -14.87
C ALA A 164 -4.91 11.40 -15.32
N VAL A 165 -4.30 12.56 -15.10
CA VAL A 165 -2.92 12.88 -15.50
C VAL A 165 -2.19 13.66 -14.40
N GLY A 166 -0.85 13.73 -14.50
CA GLY A 166 -0.02 14.57 -13.61
C GLY A 166 0.87 13.78 -12.67
N ASP A 167 0.55 12.52 -12.38
CA ASP A 167 1.38 11.61 -11.59
C ASP A 167 1.55 10.24 -12.28
N TYR A 168 2.68 9.57 -12.01
CA TYR A 168 2.94 8.21 -12.47
C TYR A 168 1.91 7.20 -11.96
N GLN A 169 1.24 7.48 -10.84
CA GLN A 169 0.11 6.72 -10.32
C GLN A 169 -0.95 6.45 -11.40
N PHE A 170 -1.33 7.47 -12.17
CA PHE A 170 -2.37 7.31 -13.19
C PHE A 170 -1.93 6.46 -14.37
N GLU A 171 -0.62 6.44 -14.66
CA GLU A 171 -0.05 5.55 -15.66
C GLU A 171 -0.10 4.09 -15.19
N VAL A 172 0.09 3.84 -13.89
CA VAL A 172 -0.05 2.48 -13.33
C VAL A 172 -1.46 1.94 -13.54
N TYR A 173 -2.52 2.74 -13.35
CA TYR A 173 -3.90 2.30 -13.65
C TYR A 173 -4.08 1.89 -15.12
N ARG A 174 -3.57 2.68 -16.06
CA ARG A 174 -3.62 2.35 -17.50
C ARG A 174 -2.85 1.07 -17.81
N LEU A 175 -1.64 0.91 -17.28
CA LEU A 175 -0.84 -0.30 -17.46
C LEU A 175 -1.52 -1.54 -16.88
N MET A 176 -2.18 -1.44 -15.73
CA MET A 176 -2.96 -2.54 -15.16
C MET A 176 -4.15 -2.90 -16.05
N ARG A 177 -4.91 -1.91 -16.51
CA ARG A 177 -6.06 -2.12 -17.41
C ARG A 177 -5.63 -2.84 -18.68
N ASP A 178 -4.52 -2.41 -19.29
CA ASP A 178 -3.99 -3.02 -20.52
C ASP A 178 -3.53 -4.46 -20.28
N LYS A 179 -2.90 -4.74 -19.12
CA LYS A 179 -2.48 -6.10 -18.74
C LYS A 179 -3.65 -7.04 -18.48
N LEU A 180 -4.70 -6.54 -17.83
CA LEU A 180 -5.91 -7.29 -17.52
C LEU A 180 -6.88 -7.43 -18.70
N GLY A 181 -6.67 -6.69 -19.79
CA GLY A 181 -7.65 -6.59 -20.87
C GLY A 181 -9.00 -6.05 -20.40
N ASN A 182 -8.98 -5.19 -19.37
CA ASN A 182 -10.15 -4.68 -18.64
C ASN A 182 -11.02 -5.75 -17.93
N ASP A 183 -10.52 -6.97 -17.73
CA ASP A 183 -11.18 -8.00 -16.93
C ASP A 183 -10.57 -8.05 -15.51
N TRP A 184 -11.14 -7.23 -14.62
CA TRP A 184 -10.64 -7.05 -13.25
C TRP A 184 -10.86 -8.26 -12.35
N LYS A 185 -11.61 -9.27 -12.78
CA LYS A 185 -11.76 -10.50 -11.99
C LYS A 185 -10.50 -11.37 -12.03
N ASN A 186 -9.76 -11.30 -13.14
CA ASN A 186 -8.59 -12.14 -13.38
C ASN A 186 -7.46 -11.84 -12.40
N TYR A 187 -6.62 -12.86 -12.17
CA TYR A 187 -5.40 -12.71 -11.39
C TYR A 187 -4.25 -12.31 -12.30
N GLU A 188 -3.64 -11.16 -12.04
CA GLU A 188 -2.44 -10.68 -12.73
C GLU A 188 -1.45 -10.11 -11.69
N PRO A 189 -0.56 -10.91 -11.10
CA PRO A 189 0.36 -10.45 -10.06
C PRO A 189 1.35 -9.38 -10.56
N TYR A 190 1.50 -9.21 -11.87
CA TYR A 190 2.31 -8.12 -12.43
C TYR A 190 1.78 -6.74 -12.01
N THR A 191 0.50 -6.60 -11.65
CA THR A 191 -0.05 -5.34 -11.13
C THR A 191 0.67 -4.89 -9.85
N ASN A 192 1.03 -5.81 -8.95
CA ASN A 192 1.82 -5.49 -7.77
C ASN A 192 3.26 -5.06 -8.12
N ILE A 193 3.85 -5.62 -9.18
CA ILE A 193 5.16 -5.19 -9.69
C ILE A 193 5.12 -3.75 -10.20
N LEU A 194 4.06 -3.38 -10.93
CA LEU A 194 3.86 -1.99 -11.37
C LEU A 194 3.80 -1.02 -10.17
N TRP A 195 3.10 -1.39 -9.11
CA TRP A 195 3.01 -0.59 -7.90
C TRP A 195 4.31 -0.54 -7.08
N LEU A 196 5.09 -1.62 -7.03
CA LEU A 196 6.43 -1.56 -6.45
C LEU A 196 7.37 -0.68 -7.28
N HIS A 197 7.26 -0.70 -8.61
CA HIS A 197 8.00 0.20 -9.49
C HIS A 197 7.63 1.67 -9.23
N TYR A 198 6.34 1.97 -9.05
CA TYR A 198 5.88 3.28 -8.61
C TYR A 198 6.44 3.68 -7.24
N THR A 199 6.40 2.76 -6.27
CA THR A 199 6.87 3.01 -4.90
C THR A 199 8.37 3.35 -4.90
N VAL A 200 9.19 2.58 -5.63
CA VAL A 200 10.63 2.85 -5.72
C VAL A 200 10.92 4.15 -6.48
N ASP A 201 10.10 4.51 -7.48
CA ASP A 201 10.20 5.81 -8.14
C ASP A 201 10.01 6.95 -7.12
N LYS A 202 8.91 6.94 -6.36
CA LYS A 202 8.66 7.94 -5.30
C LYS A 202 9.77 7.98 -4.26
N MET A 203 10.30 6.83 -3.87
CA MET A 203 11.47 6.73 -2.98
C MET A 203 12.71 7.48 -3.49
N ILE A 204 12.89 7.54 -4.81
CA ILE A 204 14.02 8.21 -5.44
C ILE A 204 13.73 9.69 -5.68
N THR A 205 12.51 10.04 -6.08
CA THR A 205 12.18 11.35 -6.68
C THR A 205 11.48 12.31 -5.73
N ALA A 206 10.74 11.82 -4.73
CA ALA A 206 9.78 12.64 -3.99
C ALA A 206 9.90 12.55 -2.46
N LEU A 207 10.49 11.47 -1.91
CA LEU A 207 10.61 11.33 -0.45
C LEU A 207 11.52 12.37 0.20
N ARG A 208 11.16 12.71 1.45
CA ARG A 208 11.88 13.68 2.28
C ARG A 208 12.96 12.97 3.08
N TYR A 209 14.21 13.38 2.88
CA TYR A 209 15.37 12.83 3.57
C TYR A 209 16.15 13.93 4.31
N THR A 210 16.49 13.71 5.58
CA THR A 210 17.26 14.70 6.37
C THR A 210 18.78 14.60 6.18
N ARG A 211 19.33 13.43 5.81
CA ARG A 211 20.79 13.20 5.69
C ARG A 211 21.25 12.81 4.28
N THR A 212 20.88 13.60 3.29
CA THR A 212 21.14 13.34 1.85
C THR A 212 22.62 13.35 1.47
N ASN A 213 23.47 14.11 2.16
CA ASN A 213 24.90 14.25 1.83
C ASN A 213 25.76 13.05 2.25
N THR A 214 25.22 12.08 2.98
CA THR A 214 25.98 10.95 3.53
C THR A 214 26.30 9.89 2.46
N LYS A 215 27.43 9.19 2.61
CA LYS A 215 27.79 8.05 1.74
C LYS A 215 26.72 6.96 1.76
N ILE A 216 26.12 6.71 2.93
CA ILE A 216 25.04 5.74 3.12
C ILE A 216 23.82 6.12 2.27
N HIS A 217 23.36 7.38 2.33
CA HIS A 217 22.24 7.82 1.52
C HIS A 217 22.51 7.63 0.02
N LYS A 218 23.67 8.10 -0.47
CA LYS A 218 24.04 7.96 -1.89
C LYS A 218 24.10 6.49 -2.34
N HIS A 219 24.66 5.62 -1.49
CA HIS A 219 24.72 4.18 -1.76
C HIS A 219 23.33 3.55 -1.90
N TYR A 220 22.42 3.81 -0.96
CA TYR A 220 21.08 3.22 -1.03
C TYR A 220 20.17 3.86 -2.08
N ILE A 221 20.37 5.14 -2.44
CA ILE A 221 19.75 5.73 -3.64
C ILE A 221 20.19 4.98 -4.90
N ALA A 222 21.48 4.60 -5.01
CA ALA A 222 21.94 3.80 -6.14
C ALA A 222 21.25 2.42 -6.17
N LYS A 223 21.16 1.73 -5.02
CA LYS A 223 20.42 0.46 -4.92
C LYS A 223 18.95 0.58 -5.34
N LEU A 224 18.27 1.65 -4.91
CA LEU A 224 16.87 1.90 -5.29
C LEU A 224 16.75 2.13 -6.81
N LYS A 225 17.67 2.88 -7.42
CA LYS A 225 17.71 3.08 -8.88
C LYS A 225 17.94 1.77 -9.63
N GLU A 226 18.84 0.93 -9.14
CA GLU A 226 19.06 -0.39 -9.73
C GLU A 226 17.81 -1.27 -9.63
N ILE A 227 17.06 -1.21 -8.53
CA ILE A 227 15.76 -1.90 -8.39
C ILE A 227 14.78 -1.38 -9.44
N LYS A 228 14.62 -0.05 -9.51
CA LYS A 228 13.72 0.59 -10.47
C LYS A 228 13.98 0.12 -11.91
N ASN A 229 15.25 0.02 -12.29
CA ASN A 229 15.64 -0.37 -13.65
C ASN A 229 15.35 -1.83 -14.02
N ARG A 230 15.15 -2.73 -13.05
CA ARG A 230 15.02 -4.18 -13.30
C ARG A 230 13.71 -4.79 -12.80
N ILE A 231 12.99 -4.11 -11.89
CA ILE A 231 11.83 -4.72 -11.22
C ILE A 231 10.69 -5.07 -12.20
N LEU A 232 10.59 -4.36 -13.33
CA LEU A 232 9.61 -4.63 -14.38
C LEU A 232 9.92 -5.90 -15.19
N ASP A 233 11.11 -6.50 -15.03
CA ASP A 233 11.47 -7.76 -15.70
C ASP A 233 10.86 -8.99 -14.99
N TYR A 234 10.26 -8.80 -13.81
CA TYR A 234 9.63 -9.86 -13.02
C TYR A 234 8.12 -9.90 -13.27
N GLY A 235 7.54 -11.11 -13.34
CA GLY A 235 6.11 -11.32 -13.54
C GLY A 235 5.27 -11.26 -12.26
N SER A 236 5.90 -11.29 -11.07
CA SER A 236 5.21 -11.24 -9.77
C SER A 236 6.17 -10.80 -8.66
N VAL A 237 5.63 -10.32 -7.54
CA VAL A 237 6.46 -9.94 -6.39
C VAL A 237 7.09 -11.18 -5.76
N VAL A 238 6.41 -12.33 -5.75
CA VAL A 238 7.01 -13.60 -5.33
C VAL A 238 8.25 -13.94 -6.14
N GLN A 239 8.19 -13.84 -7.48
CA GLN A 239 9.34 -14.10 -8.33
C GLN A 239 10.47 -13.11 -8.00
N TYR A 240 10.14 -11.84 -7.85
CA TYR A 240 11.09 -10.79 -7.48
C TYR A 240 11.81 -11.12 -6.17
N VAL A 241 11.09 -11.36 -5.08
CA VAL A 241 11.72 -11.57 -3.77
C VAL A 241 12.48 -12.89 -3.62
N LEU A 242 12.21 -13.88 -4.49
CA LEU A 242 12.87 -15.18 -4.44
C LEU A 242 14.07 -15.31 -5.37
N THR A 243 14.15 -14.49 -6.43
CA THR A 243 15.17 -14.65 -7.47
C THR A 243 16.06 -13.43 -7.67
N ASP A 244 15.69 -12.25 -7.15
CA ASP A 244 16.54 -11.07 -7.24
C ASP A 244 17.77 -11.23 -6.34
N ASN A 245 18.96 -11.25 -6.95
CA ASN A 245 20.23 -11.51 -6.26
C ASN A 245 20.66 -10.38 -5.30
N GLU A 246 19.92 -9.28 -5.26
CA GLU A 246 20.27 -8.03 -4.59
C GLU A 246 19.30 -7.67 -3.44
N LEU A 247 18.33 -8.55 -3.14
CA LEU A 247 17.30 -8.34 -2.11
C LEU A 247 17.70 -8.82 -0.70
#